data_AF-A0A930A8V5-F1
#
_entry.id   AF-A0A930A8V5-F1
#
_cell.length_a   1.000
_cell.length_b   1.000
_cell.length_c   1.000
_cell.angle_alpha   90.00
_cell.angle_beta   90.00
_cell.angle_gamma   90.00
#
_symmetry.space_group_name_H-M   'P 1'
#
loop_
_entity.id
_entity.type
_entity.pdbx_description
1 polymer ?
#
loop_
_entity_poly.entity_id
_entity_poly.type
_entity_poly.pdbx_seq_one_letter_code
_entity_poly.pdbx_strand_id
1 'polypeptide(L)'
;MKKGVVNGTMYTIYDFDTAMKNAEDINIAIEEDGKVFPIIGKSNAYQTNGVVLDGCMATFISADKDQSKYELENMKIIDFSNAKSMQDQIEKSSELRSMEETILINPDNIFNVRIKPNDLPEMIGLKEAVNRKNIDINKYAYRFGDNFNNDRRLFEKDTITLAKIKTIAEALDMDCYVIFEDREPNVPNPIGSQIKVKITNIGEGDNEHTS
;
A
#
# COMPACT_ATOMS: atom_id res chain seq x y z
N MET A 1 -16.97 -15.59 -14.54
CA MET A 1 -16.99 -14.92 -13.22
C MET A 1 -16.22 -13.62 -13.35
N LYS A 2 -16.87 -12.49 -13.02
CA LYS A 2 -16.25 -11.15 -13.05
C LYS A 2 -15.97 -10.70 -11.61
N LYS A 3 -14.85 -10.03 -11.39
CA LYS A 3 -14.51 -9.41 -10.10
C LYS A 3 -14.08 -7.97 -10.32
N GLY A 4 -14.51 -7.07 -9.47
CA GLY A 4 -14.20 -5.64 -9.58
C GLY A 4 -14.17 -4.96 -8.23
N VAL A 5 -13.59 -3.76 -8.19
CA VAL A 5 -13.46 -2.97 -6.95
C VAL A 5 -14.48 -1.86 -6.97
N VAL A 6 -15.36 -1.84 -5.96
CA VAL A 6 -16.37 -0.79 -5.76
C VAL A 6 -16.19 -0.22 -4.37
N ASN A 7 -16.07 1.10 -4.23
CA ASN A 7 -15.88 1.78 -2.94
C ASN A 7 -14.75 1.18 -2.08
N GLY A 8 -13.64 0.78 -2.70
CA GLY A 8 -12.48 0.20 -2.02
C GLY A 8 -12.66 -1.24 -1.52
N THR A 9 -13.79 -1.89 -1.81
CA THR A 9 -14.03 -3.30 -1.48
C THR A 9 -14.11 -4.13 -2.77
N MET A 10 -13.55 -5.34 -2.76
CA MET A 10 -13.63 -6.25 -3.90
C MET A 10 -14.97 -6.97 -3.90
N TYR A 11 -15.71 -6.88 -5.01
CA TYR A 11 -16.98 -7.55 -5.21
C TYR A 11 -16.88 -8.59 -6.33
N THR A 12 -17.62 -9.68 -6.16
CA THR A 12 -17.89 -10.62 -7.26
C THR A 12 -19.11 -10.11 -8.01
N ILE A 13 -18.92 -9.85 -9.31
CA ILE A 13 -19.94 -9.25 -10.18
C ILE A 13 -20.69 -10.37 -10.91
N TYR A 14 -22.01 -10.37 -10.74
CA TYR A 14 -22.93 -11.31 -11.38
C TYR A 14 -23.99 -10.55 -12.20
N ASP A 15 -24.62 -11.27 -13.14
CA ASP A 15 -25.89 -10.84 -13.73
C ASP A 15 -27.01 -10.93 -12.69
N PHE A 16 -28.15 -10.30 -12.97
CA PHE A 16 -29.30 -10.22 -12.06
C PHE A 16 -29.77 -11.61 -11.57
N ASP A 17 -29.93 -12.56 -12.50
CA ASP A 17 -30.45 -13.90 -12.22
C ASP A 17 -29.48 -14.74 -11.37
N THR A 18 -28.17 -14.61 -11.61
CA THR A 18 -27.13 -15.33 -10.86
C THR A 18 -26.87 -14.65 -9.52
N ALA A 19 -26.96 -13.33 -9.44
CA ALA A 19 -26.85 -12.60 -8.19
C ALA A 19 -27.97 -12.97 -7.22
N MET A 20 -29.20 -13.11 -7.71
CA MET A 20 -30.36 -13.48 -6.88
C MET A 20 -30.23 -14.91 -6.29
N LYS A 21 -29.58 -15.83 -7.02
CA LYS A 21 -29.30 -17.19 -6.53
C LYS A 21 -28.17 -17.25 -5.50
N ASN A 22 -27.23 -16.30 -5.56
CA ASN A 22 -26.10 -16.23 -4.66
C ASN A 22 -26.26 -15.11 -3.62
N ALA A 23 -27.45 -14.55 -3.43
CA ALA A 23 -27.69 -13.36 -2.61
C ALA A 23 -27.25 -13.48 -1.12
N GLU A 24 -26.93 -14.69 -0.66
CA GLU A 24 -26.38 -14.96 0.67
C GLU A 24 -24.85 -14.82 0.76
N ASP A 25 -24.14 -14.78 -0.38
CA ASP A 25 -22.68 -14.61 -0.40
C ASP A 25 -22.26 -13.18 -0.04
N ILE A 26 -21.10 -13.07 0.60
CA ILE A 26 -20.53 -11.81 1.05
C ILE A 26 -19.87 -11.11 -0.15
N ASN A 27 -20.08 -9.79 -0.28
CA ASN A 27 -19.49 -8.93 -1.31
C ASN A 27 -19.88 -9.31 -2.75
N ILE A 28 -21.19 -9.34 -3.05
CA ILE A 28 -21.70 -9.42 -4.42
C ILE A 28 -22.09 -8.04 -4.96
N ALA A 29 -21.84 -7.83 -6.25
CA ALA A 29 -22.39 -6.72 -7.02
C ALA A 29 -23.15 -7.22 -8.25
N ILE A 30 -24.16 -6.45 -8.66
CA ILE A 30 -25.02 -6.72 -9.82
C ILE A 30 -24.61 -5.78 -10.95
N GLU A 31 -24.37 -6.35 -12.13
CA GLU A 31 -24.18 -5.60 -13.37
C GLU A 31 -25.53 -5.43 -14.09
N GLU A 32 -25.99 -4.19 -14.25
CA GLU A 32 -27.18 -3.83 -15.02
C GLU A 32 -26.91 -2.57 -15.85
N ASP A 33 -27.25 -2.59 -17.15
CA ASP A 33 -27.08 -1.48 -18.10
C ASP A 33 -25.68 -0.80 -18.08
N GLY A 34 -24.62 -1.60 -17.96
CA GLY A 34 -23.23 -1.10 -17.95
C GLY A 34 -22.82 -0.42 -16.65
N LYS A 35 -23.59 -0.60 -15.58
CA LYS A 35 -23.29 -0.11 -14.23
C LYS A 35 -23.22 -1.28 -13.25
N VAL A 36 -22.34 -1.16 -12.27
CA VAL A 36 -22.10 -2.19 -11.25
C VAL A 36 -22.56 -1.67 -9.90
N PHE A 37 -23.59 -2.29 -9.34
CA PHE A 37 -24.17 -1.90 -8.05
C PHE A 37 -23.91 -2.97 -6.98
N PRO A 38 -23.26 -2.64 -5.85
CA PRO A 38 -23.06 -3.59 -4.76
C PRO A 38 -24.39 -3.90 -4.06
N ILE A 39 -24.59 -5.15 -3.62
CA ILE A 39 -25.75 -5.49 -2.80
C ILE A 39 -25.53 -4.92 -1.40
N ILE A 40 -26.46 -4.10 -0.93
CA ILE A 40 -26.39 -3.42 0.38
C ILE A 40 -27.56 -3.83 1.27
N GLY A 41 -27.34 -3.85 2.58
CA GLY A 41 -28.42 -4.05 3.55
C GLY A 41 -29.39 -2.88 3.58
N LYS A 42 -30.66 -3.14 3.94
CA LYS A 42 -31.73 -2.12 4.08
C LYS A 42 -31.32 -0.91 4.94
N SER A 43 -30.43 -1.11 5.91
CA SER A 43 -29.91 -0.05 6.79
C SER A 43 -29.01 0.97 6.08
N ASN A 44 -28.32 0.56 5.00
CA ASN A 44 -27.38 1.41 4.25
C ASN A 44 -28.02 2.07 3.01
N ALA A 45 -29.30 1.76 2.75
CA ALA A 45 -30.09 2.25 1.63
C ALA A 45 -30.04 3.78 1.45
N TYR A 46 -29.89 4.56 2.53
CA TYR A 46 -29.91 6.02 2.46
C TYR A 46 -28.52 6.67 2.40
N GLN A 47 -27.44 5.88 2.44
CA GLN A 47 -26.08 6.40 2.57
C GLN A 47 -25.18 6.07 1.38
N THR A 48 -25.46 4.99 0.65
CA THR A 48 -24.59 4.51 -0.43
C THR A 48 -25.41 4.03 -1.62
N ASN A 49 -24.89 4.16 -2.85
CA ASN A 49 -25.48 3.47 -3.99
C ASN A 49 -25.37 1.96 -3.81
N GLY A 50 -26.39 1.23 -4.23
CA GLY A 50 -26.40 -0.22 -4.19
C GLY A 50 -27.76 -0.80 -4.50
N VAL A 51 -27.83 -2.12 -4.49
CA VAL A 51 -29.08 -2.87 -4.67
C VAL A 51 -29.52 -3.43 -3.33
N VAL A 52 -30.77 -3.16 -2.95
CA VAL A 52 -31.41 -3.85 -1.83
C VAL A 52 -32.29 -4.96 -2.40
N LEU A 53 -31.99 -6.20 -2.01
CA LEU A 53 -32.82 -7.35 -2.34
C LEU A 53 -33.87 -7.57 -1.24
N ASP A 54 -35.14 -7.69 -1.64
CA ASP A 54 -36.27 -8.02 -0.76
C ASP A 54 -37.10 -9.15 -1.40
N GLY A 55 -36.71 -10.39 -1.10
CA GLY A 55 -37.32 -11.57 -1.72
C GLY A 55 -37.03 -11.63 -3.22
N CYS A 56 -38.07 -11.50 -4.04
CA CYS A 56 -37.96 -11.50 -5.51
C CYS A 56 -37.85 -10.10 -6.14
N MET A 57 -37.85 -9.05 -5.32
CA MET A 57 -37.71 -7.68 -5.79
C MET A 57 -36.31 -7.15 -5.49
N ALA A 58 -35.71 -6.51 -6.48
CA ALA A 58 -34.49 -5.73 -6.32
C ALA A 58 -34.82 -4.25 -6.46
N THR A 59 -34.37 -3.44 -5.49
CA THR A 59 -34.49 -1.99 -5.57
C THR A 59 -33.10 -1.39 -5.77
N PHE A 60 -32.89 -0.74 -6.91
CA PHE A 60 -31.67 0.00 -7.20
C PHE A 60 -31.72 1.36 -6.53
N ILE A 61 -30.72 1.66 -5.73
CA ILE A 61 -30.65 2.90 -4.97
C ILE A 61 -29.49 3.76 -5.48
N SER A 62 -29.82 4.98 -5.88
CA SER A 62 -28.89 6.01 -6.32
C SER A 62 -28.81 7.14 -5.29
N ALA A 63 -28.33 6.84 -4.08
CA ALA A 63 -28.19 7.83 -2.99
C ALA A 63 -26.94 8.74 -3.14
N ASP A 64 -25.89 8.25 -3.80
CA ASP A 64 -24.64 8.95 -4.03
C ASP A 64 -24.78 9.97 -5.18
N LYS A 65 -24.19 11.15 -5.01
CA LYS A 65 -24.21 12.22 -6.02
C LYS A 65 -23.31 11.92 -7.20
N ASP A 66 -22.30 11.08 -7.00
CA ASP A 66 -21.31 10.73 -8.00
C ASP A 66 -21.56 9.33 -8.57
N GLN A 67 -22.38 9.27 -9.62
CA GLN A 67 -22.76 8.03 -10.30
C GLN A 67 -21.65 7.48 -11.21
N SER A 68 -20.67 8.32 -11.58
CA SER A 68 -19.59 7.96 -12.53
C SER A 68 -18.70 6.83 -12.00
N LYS A 69 -18.59 6.71 -10.67
CA LYS A 69 -17.83 5.66 -9.96
C LYS A 69 -18.41 4.26 -10.12
N TYR A 70 -19.66 4.14 -10.55
CA TYR A 70 -20.37 2.87 -10.70
C TYR A 70 -20.40 2.39 -12.17
N GLU A 71 -19.85 3.18 -13.09
CA GLU A 71 -19.77 2.84 -14.51
C GLU A 71 -18.65 1.84 -14.78
N LEU A 72 -18.93 0.83 -15.58
CA LEU A 72 -18.00 -0.25 -15.92
C LEU A 72 -16.69 0.28 -16.52
N GLU A 73 -16.78 1.36 -17.30
CA GLU A 73 -15.64 2.00 -17.98
C GLU A 73 -14.65 2.65 -17.00
N ASN A 74 -15.14 3.10 -15.84
CA ASN A 74 -14.32 3.72 -14.80
C ASN A 74 -13.84 2.73 -13.73
N MET A 75 -14.25 1.44 -13.83
CA MET A 75 -13.87 0.39 -12.89
C MET A 75 -12.82 -0.55 -13.47
N LYS A 76 -11.86 -0.94 -12.62
CA LYS A 76 -10.99 -2.08 -12.90
C LYS A 76 -11.76 -3.37 -12.63
N ILE A 77 -12.15 -4.06 -13.70
CA ILE A 77 -12.88 -5.34 -13.65
C ILE A 77 -12.03 -6.41 -14.32
N ILE A 78 -11.80 -7.51 -13.59
CA ILE A 78 -11.17 -8.71 -14.12
C ILE A 78 -12.27 -9.70 -14.49
N ASP A 79 -12.37 -10.01 -15.78
CA ASP A 79 -13.28 -11.04 -16.28
C ASP A 79 -12.54 -12.36 -16.55
N PHE A 80 -12.75 -13.36 -15.70
CA PHE A 80 -12.18 -14.69 -15.86
C PHE A 80 -12.86 -15.52 -16.95
N SER A 81 -14.03 -15.09 -17.44
CA SER A 81 -14.82 -15.80 -18.45
C SER A 81 -14.24 -15.67 -19.86
N ASN A 82 -13.39 -14.65 -20.09
CA ASN A 82 -12.77 -14.35 -21.38
C ASN A 82 -11.29 -14.76 -21.45
N ALA A 83 -10.83 -15.67 -20.59
CA ALA A 83 -9.47 -16.21 -20.66
C ALA A 83 -9.44 -17.37 -21.67
N LYS A 84 -8.72 -17.20 -22.79
CA LYS A 84 -8.65 -18.22 -23.86
C LYS A 84 -7.40 -19.09 -23.74
N SER A 85 -6.38 -18.61 -23.01
CA SER A 85 -5.12 -19.33 -22.80
C SER A 85 -4.80 -19.50 -21.31
N MET A 86 -4.00 -20.53 -20.99
CA MET A 86 -3.50 -20.78 -19.63
C MET A 86 -2.60 -19.65 -19.13
N GLN A 87 -1.93 -18.95 -20.06
CA GLN A 87 -1.14 -17.75 -19.77
C GLN A 87 -2.04 -16.56 -19.38
N ASP A 88 -3.15 -16.35 -20.09
CA ASP A 88 -4.14 -15.30 -19.75
C ASP A 88 -4.75 -15.54 -18.37
N GLN A 89 -4.94 -16.82 -18.00
CA GLN A 89 -5.43 -17.18 -16.66
C GLN A 89 -4.40 -16.79 -15.59
N ILE A 90 -3.11 -17.04 -15.82
CA ILE A 90 -2.04 -16.67 -14.88
C ILE A 90 -1.95 -15.15 -14.72
N GLU A 91 -2.03 -14.40 -15.82
CA GLU A 91 -1.99 -12.93 -15.81
C GLU A 91 -3.18 -12.34 -15.04
N LYS A 92 -4.41 -12.80 -15.32
CA LYS A 92 -5.61 -12.37 -14.59
C LYS A 92 -5.59 -12.74 -13.11
N SER A 93 -5.02 -13.90 -12.76
CA SER A 93 -4.82 -14.29 -11.36
C SER A 93 -3.76 -13.44 -10.65
N SER A 94 -2.68 -13.08 -11.34
CA SER A 94 -1.67 -12.15 -10.79
C SER A 94 -2.26 -10.76 -10.59
N GLU A 95 -3.03 -10.27 -11.55
CA GLU A 95 -3.69 -8.97 -11.47
C GLU A 95 -4.70 -8.92 -10.32
N LEU A 96 -5.48 -9.99 -10.15
CA LEU A 96 -6.39 -10.15 -9.02
C LEU A 96 -5.65 -10.09 -7.69
N ARG A 97 -4.53 -10.81 -7.57
CA ARG A 97 -3.71 -10.80 -6.36
C ARG A 97 -3.15 -9.41 -6.04
N SER A 98 -2.70 -8.67 -7.05
CA SER A 98 -2.25 -7.28 -6.88
C SER A 98 -3.39 -6.34 -6.48
N MET A 99 -4.61 -6.55 -6.99
CA MET A 99 -5.79 -5.78 -6.57
C MET A 99 -6.18 -6.11 -5.12
N GLU A 100 -6.18 -7.38 -4.73
CA GLU A 100 -6.39 -7.81 -3.35
C GLU A 100 -5.35 -7.19 -2.41
N GLU A 101 -4.07 -7.24 -2.79
CA GLU A 101 -2.98 -6.59 -2.06
C GLU A 101 -3.22 -5.09 -1.89
N THR A 102 -3.67 -4.40 -2.96
CA THR A 102 -3.96 -2.95 -2.96
C THR A 102 -5.13 -2.58 -2.03
N ILE A 103 -6.16 -3.42 -1.95
CA ILE A 103 -7.32 -3.20 -1.06
C ILE A 103 -6.99 -3.54 0.40
N LEU A 104 -6.17 -4.57 0.62
CA LEU A 104 -5.60 -4.90 1.93
C LEU A 104 -4.62 -3.81 2.42
N ILE A 105 -4.26 -2.82 1.59
CA ILE A 105 -3.64 -1.57 2.02
C ILE A 105 -4.69 -0.64 2.62
N ASN A 106 -5.35 -1.09 3.68
CA ASN A 106 -6.00 -0.16 4.60
C ASN A 106 -4.91 0.71 5.26
N PRO A 107 -5.08 2.04 5.30
CA PRO A 107 -4.17 2.95 5.99
C PRO A 107 -4.18 2.83 7.52
N ASP A 108 -4.88 1.85 8.12
CA ASP A 108 -4.99 1.72 9.57
C ASP A 108 -3.76 1.10 10.25
N ASN A 109 -2.85 0.48 9.50
CA ASN A 109 -1.66 -0.17 10.07
C ASN A 109 -0.37 0.64 9.86
N ILE A 110 -0.49 1.96 9.94
CA ILE A 110 0.65 2.87 9.85
C ILE A 110 1.57 2.64 11.05
N PHE A 111 2.83 2.31 10.76
CA PHE A 111 3.86 2.18 11.76
C PHE A 111 4.36 3.56 12.19
N ASN A 112 3.85 4.04 13.32
CA ASN A 112 4.26 5.30 13.93
C ASN A 112 5.13 5.04 15.17
N VAL A 113 6.34 5.59 15.18
CA VAL A 113 7.31 5.44 16.27
C VAL A 113 7.38 6.72 17.10
N ARG A 114 7.24 6.59 18.42
CA ARG A 114 7.41 7.72 19.33
C ARG A 114 8.89 8.12 19.45
N ILE A 115 9.18 9.39 19.15
CA ILE A 115 10.47 10.03 19.44
C ILE A 115 10.49 10.40 20.92
N LYS A 116 11.50 9.91 21.64
CA LYS A 116 11.68 10.19 23.07
C LYS A 116 12.66 11.35 23.26
N PRO A 117 12.57 12.10 24.38
CA PRO A 117 13.53 13.18 24.68
C PRO A 117 14.99 12.71 24.81
N ASN A 118 15.20 11.45 25.18
CA ASN A 118 16.53 10.87 25.38
C ASN A 118 17.06 10.12 24.14
N ASP A 119 16.34 10.11 23.03
CA ASP A 119 16.83 9.50 21.80
C ASP A 119 18.08 10.23 21.32
N LEU A 120 19.09 9.49 20.87
CA LEU A 120 20.27 10.08 20.25
C LEU A 120 19.95 10.63 18.85
N PRO A 121 20.73 11.61 18.35
CA PRO A 121 20.44 12.31 17.08
C PRO A 121 20.21 11.38 15.89
N GLU A 122 20.97 10.30 15.79
CA GLU A 122 20.83 9.31 14.73
C GLU A 122 19.52 8.53 14.80
N MET A 123 19.02 8.23 16.00
CA MET A 123 17.73 7.59 16.20
C MET A 123 16.58 8.54 15.92
N ILE A 124 16.69 9.80 16.35
CA ILE A 124 15.71 10.85 16.03
C ILE A 124 15.54 10.99 14.52
N GLY A 125 16.65 11.10 13.79
CA GLY A 125 16.64 11.22 12.33
C GLY A 125 15.94 10.03 11.66
N LEU A 126 16.23 8.81 12.11
CA LEU A 126 15.59 7.62 11.56
C LEU A 126 14.09 7.54 11.88
N LYS A 127 13.69 7.78 13.13
CA LYS A 127 12.27 7.76 13.55
C LYS A 127 11.45 8.81 12.80
N GLU A 128 12.01 10.02 12.64
CA GLU A 128 11.38 11.09 11.88
C GLU A 128 11.20 10.70 10.42
N ALA A 129 12.21 10.10 9.78
CA ALA A 129 12.13 9.63 8.41
C ALA A 129 11.03 8.57 8.22
N VAL A 130 10.97 7.57 9.12
CA VAL A 130 9.95 6.50 9.07
C VAL A 130 8.55 7.05 9.30
N ASN A 131 8.36 7.93 10.29
CA ASN A 131 7.07 8.56 10.56
C ASN A 131 6.58 9.41 9.39
N ARG A 132 7.47 10.17 8.75
CA ARG A 132 7.13 10.96 7.55
C ARG A 132 6.81 10.08 6.35
N LYS A 133 7.49 8.95 6.21
CA LYS A 133 7.23 7.99 5.12
C LYS A 133 5.86 7.32 5.26
N ASN A 134 5.28 7.31 6.46
CA ASN A 134 3.92 6.85 6.73
C ASN A 134 3.66 5.41 6.18
N ILE A 135 4.53 4.49 6.57
CA ILE A 135 4.57 3.11 6.04
C ILE A 135 3.91 2.10 6.98
N ASP A 136 3.40 1.00 6.42
CA ASP A 136 3.17 -0.24 7.16
C ASP A 136 4.45 -1.08 7.15
N ILE A 137 5.18 -1.09 8.28
CA ILE A 137 6.46 -1.79 8.40
C ILE A 137 6.34 -3.30 8.15
N ASN A 138 5.18 -3.91 8.42
CA ASN A 138 4.98 -5.36 8.25
C ASN A 138 5.00 -5.75 6.77
N LYS A 139 4.65 -4.83 5.87
CA LYS A 139 4.74 -5.06 4.42
C LYS A 139 6.17 -5.13 3.93
N TYR A 140 7.09 -4.47 4.63
CA TYR A 140 8.51 -4.54 4.31
C TYR A 140 9.20 -5.74 4.97
N ALA A 141 8.49 -6.54 5.78
CA ALA A 141 9.09 -7.62 6.56
C ALA A 141 9.93 -8.60 5.73
N TYR A 142 9.49 -8.92 4.51
CA TYR A 142 10.24 -9.80 3.60
C TYR A 142 11.63 -9.25 3.24
N ARG A 143 11.83 -7.92 3.27
CA ARG A 143 13.12 -7.27 2.98
C ARG A 143 14.07 -7.24 4.15
N PHE A 144 13.54 -7.33 5.38
CA PHE A 144 14.35 -7.48 6.59
C PHE A 144 14.78 -8.94 6.82
N GLY A 145 14.16 -9.91 6.11
CA GLY A 145 14.39 -11.34 6.29
C GLY A 145 14.06 -11.81 7.71
N ASP A 146 14.79 -12.81 8.20
CA ASP A 146 14.58 -13.43 9.52
C ASP A 146 14.78 -12.45 10.70
N ASN A 147 15.43 -11.30 10.46
CA ASN A 147 15.74 -10.30 11.47
C ASN A 147 14.65 -9.24 11.69
N PHE A 148 13.53 -9.32 10.97
CA PHE A 148 12.46 -8.31 11.04
C PHE A 148 12.04 -7.93 12.46
N ASN A 149 11.79 -8.91 13.33
CA ASN A 149 11.37 -8.64 14.71
C ASN A 149 12.47 -7.98 15.55
N ASN A 150 13.73 -8.31 15.29
CA ASN A 150 14.88 -7.71 15.98
C ASN A 150 15.07 -6.26 15.54
N ASP A 151 14.98 -5.99 14.24
CA ASP A 151 15.14 -4.65 13.69
C ASP A 151 13.94 -3.75 14.04
N ARG A 152 12.73 -4.30 14.05
CA ARG A 152 11.53 -3.59 14.55
C ARG A 152 11.69 -3.17 16.01
N ARG A 153 12.29 -4.00 16.86
CA ARG A 153 12.57 -3.66 18.27
C ARG A 153 13.62 -2.57 18.43
N LEU A 154 14.46 -2.28 17.42
CA LEU A 154 15.44 -1.20 17.51
C LEU A 154 14.76 0.17 17.62
N PHE A 155 13.59 0.35 17.03
CA PHE A 155 12.80 1.58 17.12
C PHE A 155 12.30 1.89 18.55
N GLU A 156 12.32 0.92 19.47
CA GLU A 156 11.99 1.13 20.88
C GLU A 156 13.18 1.59 21.71
N LYS A 157 14.40 1.41 21.20
CA LYS A 157 15.64 1.83 21.86
C LYS A 157 15.92 3.30 21.62
N ASP A 158 16.86 3.82 22.40
CA ASP A 158 17.27 5.23 22.36
C ASP A 158 18.46 5.46 21.41
N THR A 159 19.13 4.39 20.97
CA THR A 159 20.35 4.43 20.14
C THR A 159 20.33 3.41 19.00
N ILE A 160 21.05 3.70 17.91
CA ILE A 160 21.21 2.77 16.78
C ILE A 160 22.59 2.95 16.13
N THR A 161 23.13 1.87 15.55
CA THR A 161 24.41 1.91 14.83
C THR A 161 24.22 2.31 13.38
N LEU A 162 25.22 2.96 12.78
CA LEU A 162 25.19 3.38 11.36
C LEU A 162 24.96 2.20 10.40
N ALA A 163 25.55 1.04 10.68
CA ALA A 163 25.33 -0.18 9.91
C ALA A 163 23.84 -0.60 9.91
N LYS A 164 23.15 -0.45 11.06
CA LYS A 164 21.72 -0.75 11.16
C LYS A 164 20.85 0.31 10.50
N ILE A 165 21.22 1.58 10.58
CA ILE A 165 20.54 2.64 9.81
C ILE A 165 20.61 2.32 8.32
N LYS A 166 21.78 1.93 7.80
CA LYS A 166 21.94 1.53 6.40
C LYS A 166 20.99 0.40 6.02
N THR A 167 20.99 -0.70 6.77
CA THR A 167 20.13 -1.86 6.44
C THR A 167 18.65 -1.52 6.51
N ILE A 168 18.24 -0.70 7.49
CA ILE A 168 16.86 -0.25 7.63
C ILE A 168 16.48 0.68 6.48
N ALA A 169 17.36 1.61 6.11
CA ALA A 169 17.13 2.53 5.00
C ALA A 169 17.01 1.78 3.67
N GLU A 170 17.86 0.79 3.39
CA GLU A 170 17.74 -0.07 2.21
C GLU A 170 16.45 -0.88 2.21
N ALA A 171 16.10 -1.52 3.34
CA ALA A 171 14.86 -2.29 3.45
C ALA A 171 13.62 -1.42 3.21
N LEU A 172 13.67 -0.16 3.65
CA LEU A 172 12.59 0.81 3.55
C LEU A 172 12.74 1.75 2.35
N ASP A 173 13.48 1.43 1.29
CA ASP A 173 13.64 2.31 0.10
C ASP A 173 13.98 3.77 0.43
N MET A 174 14.90 4.00 1.35
CA MET A 174 15.36 5.33 1.73
C MET A 174 16.81 5.52 1.33
N ASP A 175 17.08 6.65 0.68
CA ASP A 175 18.44 7.12 0.48
C ASP A 175 18.96 7.76 1.77
N CYS A 176 20.00 7.17 2.36
CA CYS A 176 20.70 7.74 3.50
C CYS A 176 22.05 8.32 3.07
N TYR A 177 22.33 9.53 3.53
CA TYR A 177 23.58 10.26 3.27
C TYR A 177 24.29 10.58 4.58
N VAL A 178 25.62 10.50 4.56
CA VAL A 178 26.49 11.06 5.60
C VAL A 178 27.12 12.33 5.05
N ILE A 179 27.10 13.39 5.85
CA ILE A 179 27.64 14.70 5.50
C ILE A 179 28.76 15.02 6.47
N PHE A 180 29.94 15.34 5.94
CA PHE A 180 31.06 15.88 6.69
C PHE A 180 31.29 17.32 6.26
N GLU A 181 31.30 18.24 7.22
CA GLU A 181 31.52 19.66 6.99
C GLU A 181 32.22 20.29 8.19
N ASP A 182 32.83 21.46 7.97
CA ASP A 182 33.44 22.23 9.04
C ASP A 182 32.37 22.67 10.04
N ARG A 183 32.61 22.42 11.33
CA ARG A 183 31.68 22.80 12.40
C ARG A 183 31.43 24.31 12.44
N GLU A 184 32.48 25.08 12.15
CA GLU A 184 32.46 26.54 12.12
C GLU A 184 33.40 27.05 11.02
N PRO A 185 33.20 28.26 10.47
CA PRO A 185 34.00 28.79 9.36
C PRO A 185 35.50 28.95 9.66
N ASN A 186 35.89 29.03 10.94
CA ASN A 186 37.27 29.32 11.37
C ASN A 186 37.85 28.20 12.26
N VAL A 187 37.71 26.95 11.82
CA VAL A 187 38.37 25.82 12.48
C VAL A 187 39.82 25.69 12.02
N PRO A 188 40.75 25.26 12.90
CA PRO A 188 42.10 24.88 12.47
C PRO A 188 42.04 23.75 11.44
N ASN A 189 42.74 23.92 10.30
CA ASN A 189 42.76 22.98 9.17
C ASN A 189 41.35 22.67 8.61
N PRO A 190 40.69 23.66 7.98
CA PRO A 190 39.32 23.49 7.48
C PRO A 190 39.27 22.49 6.30
N ILE A 191 38.18 21.72 6.24
CA ILE A 191 37.83 20.87 5.08
C ILE A 191 37.52 21.76 3.88
N GLY A 192 36.97 22.94 4.11
CA GLY A 192 36.73 23.98 3.11
C GLY A 192 35.59 23.67 2.13
N SER A 193 34.98 22.48 2.23
CA SER A 193 33.82 22.06 1.43
C SER A 193 33.02 20.98 2.16
N GLN A 194 31.74 20.83 1.79
CA GLN A 194 30.87 19.79 2.31
C GLN A 194 31.07 18.48 1.54
N ILE A 195 31.46 17.40 2.23
CA ILE A 195 31.59 16.06 1.67
C ILE A 195 30.31 15.29 1.97
N LYS A 196 29.49 15.04 0.95
CA LYS A 196 28.24 14.28 1.06
C LYS A 196 28.39 12.92 0.40
N VAL A 197 28.23 11.84 1.17
CA VAL A 197 28.38 10.46 0.70
C VAL A 197 27.07 9.69 0.90
N LYS A 198 26.57 9.05 -0.15
CA LYS A 198 25.43 8.13 -0.05
C LYS A 198 25.91 6.80 0.55
N ILE A 199 25.25 6.33 1.61
CA ILE A 199 25.64 5.09 2.32
C ILE A 199 24.70 3.91 2.04
N THR A 200 23.72 4.08 1.16
CA THR A 200 22.69 3.09 0.76
C THR A 200 22.87 2.71 -0.71
N ASN A 201 22.47 1.49 -1.11
CA ASN A 201 22.55 0.95 -2.48
C ASN A 201 23.98 0.67 -2.99
N ILE A 202 24.84 0.06 -2.17
CA ILE A 202 26.15 -0.44 -2.65
C ILE A 202 25.98 -1.81 -3.31
N GLY A 203 25.15 -1.84 -4.36
CA GLY A 203 24.92 -2.98 -5.26
C GLY A 203 25.21 -2.65 -6.73
N GLU A 204 25.56 -1.40 -7.05
CA GLU A 204 26.18 -0.96 -8.31
C GLU A 204 27.66 -0.63 -8.07
N GLY A 205 28.37 -1.55 -7.42
CA GLY A 205 29.83 -1.47 -7.29
C GLY A 205 30.48 -2.07 -8.54
N ASP A 206 30.96 -1.21 -9.43
CA ASP A 206 32.35 -1.23 -9.95
C ASP A 206 32.44 -0.47 -11.27
N ASN A 207 32.82 0.81 -11.19
CA ASN A 207 33.71 1.55 -12.10
C ASN A 207 33.36 3.04 -12.06
N GLU A 208 34.12 3.82 -11.27
CA GLU A 208 34.61 5.16 -11.67
C GLU A 208 35.33 5.82 -10.48
N HIS A 209 36.47 5.24 -10.10
CA HIS A 209 37.57 6.02 -9.56
C HIS A 209 38.86 5.61 -10.26
N THR A 210 38.93 6.00 -11.54
CA THR A 210 40.19 6.20 -12.25
C THR A 210 40.16 7.58 -12.88
N SER A 211 40.72 8.57 -12.17
CA SER A 211 41.69 9.59 -12.64
C SER A 211 41.65 10.79 -11.70
#